data_AF-A0A2K9D9P2-F1
#
_entry.id   AF-A0A2K9D9P2-F1
#
_cell.length_a   1.000
_cell.length_b   1.000
_cell.length_c   1.000
_cell.angle_alpha   90.00
_cell.angle_beta   90.00
_cell.angle_gamma   90.00
#
_symmetry.space_group_name_H-M   'P 1'
#
loop_
_entity.id
_entity.type
_entity.pdbx_description
1 polymer ?
#
loop_
_entity_poly.entity_id
_entity_poly.type
_entity_poly.pdbx_seq_one_letter_code
_entity_poly.pdbx_strand_id
1 'polypeptide(L)'
;MTQIEKNREAFLTMIRVSEGTAATEGYRTLFGGELFSGFTDHPRRIVTRTMNGRSISSSAAGAYQFLKRTWDEIAMRLDLPDFSPKSQDAAALELIRAAGALGDVDAGQFALAVHKVRRIWASLPGAGYGQPEQNLEQLQAAYQAAGGVING
;
A
#
# COMPACT_ATOMS: atom_id res chain seq x y z
N MET A 1 -21.34 -2.10 -6.91
CA MET A 1 -19.94 -2.19 -7.34
C MET A 1 -19.84 -3.00 -8.62
N THR A 2 -19.25 -2.38 -9.65
CA THR A 2 -18.76 -2.99 -10.89
C THR A 2 -17.58 -3.90 -10.62
N GLN A 3 -17.20 -4.74 -11.59
CA GLN A 3 -16.02 -5.59 -11.44
C GLN A 3 -14.71 -4.78 -11.34
N ILE A 4 -14.64 -3.63 -12.02
CA ILE A 4 -13.51 -2.71 -11.93
C ILE A 4 -13.35 -2.18 -10.50
N GLU A 5 -14.43 -1.74 -9.86
CA GLU A 5 -14.40 -1.28 -8.47
C GLU A 5 -13.96 -2.40 -7.52
N LYS A 6 -14.48 -3.62 -7.71
CA LYS A 6 -14.05 -4.79 -6.92
C LYS A 6 -12.57 -5.10 -7.10
N ASN A 7 -12.04 -5.06 -8.33
CA ASN A 7 -10.62 -5.30 -8.58
C ASN A 7 -9.75 -4.25 -7.89
N ARG A 8 -10.14 -2.97 -7.93
CA ARG A 8 -9.41 -1.89 -7.24
C ARG A 8 -9.42 -2.09 -5.73
N GLU A 9 -10.58 -2.34 -5.13
CA GLU A 9 -10.71 -2.60 -3.69
C GLU A 9 -9.93 -3.84 -3.26
N ALA A 10 -9.98 -4.91 -4.06
CA ALA A 10 -9.22 -6.13 -3.80
C ALA A 10 -7.71 -5.89 -3.89
N PHE A 11 -7.25 -5.07 -4.83
CA PHE A 11 -5.84 -4.75 -4.98
C PHE A 11 -5.33 -3.89 -3.81
N LEU A 12 -6.12 -2.91 -3.36
CA LEU A 12 -5.83 -2.15 -2.14
C LEU A 12 -5.77 -3.06 -0.90
N THR A 13 -6.73 -3.98 -0.77
CA THR A 13 -6.75 -4.97 0.32
C THR A 13 -5.51 -5.86 0.30
N MET A 14 -5.08 -6.31 -0.88
CA MET A 14 -3.85 -7.08 -1.05
C MET A 14 -2.60 -6.30 -0.62
N ILE A 15 -2.48 -5.02 -0.98
CA ILE A 15 -1.36 -4.17 -0.53
C ILE A 15 -1.35 -4.07 0.99
N ARG A 16 -2.51 -3.89 1.62
CA ARG A 16 -2.62 -3.85 3.09
C ARG A 16 -2.20 -5.17 3.74
N VAL A 17 -2.54 -6.31 3.15
CA VAL A 17 -2.04 -7.62 3.59
C VAL A 17 -0.51 -7.68 3.47
N SER A 18 0.03 -7.24 2.34
CA SER A 18 1.47 -7.23 2.07
C SER A 18 2.25 -6.39 3.09
N GLU A 19 1.74 -5.21 3.42
CA GLU A 19 2.33 -4.26 4.37
C GLU A 19 2.04 -4.61 5.84
N GLY A 20 1.26 -5.67 6.12
CA GLY A 20 0.92 -6.08 7.49
C GLY A 20 -0.11 -5.18 8.18
N THR A 21 -0.94 -4.47 7.42
CA THR A 21 -1.92 -3.46 7.85
C THR A 21 -3.36 -3.85 7.46
N ALA A 22 -3.63 -5.13 7.23
CA ALA A 22 -4.97 -5.61 6.87
C ALA A 22 -6.01 -5.46 7.99
N ALA A 23 -5.59 -5.41 9.25
CA ALA A 23 -6.47 -5.20 10.40
C ALA A 23 -7.15 -3.82 10.37
N THR A 24 -8.22 -3.66 11.16
CA THR A 24 -8.97 -2.39 11.29
C THR A 24 -8.06 -1.20 11.61
N GLU A 25 -7.08 -1.41 12.50
CA GLU A 25 -6.12 -0.38 12.91
C GLU A 25 -5.06 -0.08 11.85
N GLY A 26 -5.04 -0.80 10.72
CA GLY A 26 -4.05 -0.64 9.65
C GLY A 26 -3.90 0.79 9.15
N TYR A 27 -5.01 1.53 9.05
CA TYR A 27 -5.00 2.94 8.66
C TYR A 27 -4.27 3.85 9.65
N ARG A 28 -4.03 3.37 10.88
CA ARG A 28 -3.34 4.08 11.96
C ARG A 28 -1.95 3.52 12.25
N THR A 29 -1.52 2.48 11.54
CA THR A 29 -0.27 1.77 11.82
C THR A 29 0.95 2.55 11.33
N LEU A 30 1.91 2.77 12.20
CA LEU A 30 3.26 3.23 11.88
C LEU A 30 4.16 2.05 11.55
N PHE A 31 5.28 2.33 10.88
CA PHE A 31 6.36 1.39 10.73
C PHE A 31 6.72 0.74 12.08
N GLY A 32 6.73 -0.59 12.11
CA GLY A 32 7.01 -1.34 13.33
C GLY A 32 5.84 -1.46 14.31
N GLY A 33 4.61 -1.21 13.87
CA GLY A 33 3.37 -1.67 14.53
C GLY A 33 2.74 -0.74 15.55
N GLU A 34 3.39 0.38 15.90
CA GLU A 34 2.78 1.39 16.78
C GLU A 34 1.62 2.10 16.08
N LEU A 35 0.68 2.64 16.84
CA LEU A 35 -0.44 3.40 16.29
C LEU A 35 -0.21 4.90 16.43
N PHE A 36 -0.63 5.68 15.43
CA PHE A 36 -0.82 7.13 15.58
C PHE A 36 -2.27 7.49 15.87
N SER A 37 -2.49 8.70 16.37
CA SER A 37 -3.80 9.22 16.77
C SER A 37 -4.25 10.37 15.89
N GLY A 38 -5.52 10.38 15.51
CA GLY A 38 -6.06 11.41 14.63
C GLY A 38 -5.64 11.19 13.17
N PHE A 39 -6.43 11.74 12.25
CA PHE A 39 -6.18 11.62 10.81
C PHE A 39 -5.93 12.97 10.15
N THR A 40 -5.74 14.04 10.93
CA THR A 40 -5.58 15.41 10.40
C THR A 40 -4.48 15.49 9.35
N ASP A 41 -3.39 14.74 9.51
CA ASP A 41 -2.34 14.62 8.50
C ASP A 41 -1.50 13.36 8.77
N HIS A 42 -0.61 13.03 7.84
CA HIS A 42 0.40 12.00 8.02
C HIS A 42 1.26 12.34 9.26
N PRO A 43 1.55 11.37 10.14
CA PRO A 43 2.17 11.62 11.44
C PRO A 43 3.62 12.12 11.34
N ARG A 44 4.27 11.91 10.18
CA ARG A 44 5.67 12.33 9.87
C ARG A 44 6.69 11.88 10.91
N ARG A 45 6.36 10.83 11.66
CA ARG A 45 7.18 10.28 12.72
C ARG A 45 8.17 9.29 12.11
N ILE A 46 9.46 9.50 12.34
CA ILE A 46 10.48 8.52 11.97
C ILE A 46 10.57 7.50 13.10
N VAL A 47 10.34 6.23 12.77
CA VAL A 47 10.48 5.10 13.69
C VAL A 47 11.70 4.29 13.26
N THR A 48 12.56 3.96 14.22
CA THR A 48 13.71 3.09 14.01
C THR A 48 13.43 1.70 14.58
N ARG A 49 13.70 0.65 13.79
CA ARG A 49 13.59 -0.76 14.18
C ARG A 49 14.86 -1.51 13.80
N THR A 50 15.23 -2.48 14.62
CA THR A 50 16.32 -3.40 14.30
C THR A 50 15.75 -4.61 13.56
N MET A 51 16.19 -4.82 12.32
CA MET A 51 15.81 -5.97 11.48
C MET A 51 17.09 -6.64 10.98
N ASN A 52 17.21 -7.95 11.18
CA ASN A 52 18.38 -8.75 10.77
C ASN A 52 19.73 -8.13 11.23
N GLY A 53 19.77 -7.61 12.47
CA GLY A 53 20.95 -6.98 13.05
C GLY A 53 21.29 -5.57 12.52
N ARG A 54 20.43 -4.96 11.69
CA ARG A 54 20.61 -3.61 11.16
C ARG A 54 19.50 -2.68 11.63
N SER A 55 19.85 -1.44 11.95
CA SER A 55 18.86 -0.39 12.26
C SER A 55 18.29 0.18 10.97
N ILE A 56 16.97 0.08 10.82
CA ILE A 56 16.20 0.65 9.71
C ILE A 56 15.32 1.75 10.29
N SER A 57 15.39 2.94 9.70
CA SER A 57 14.54 4.08 10.06
C SER A 57 13.56 4.34 8.93
N SER A 58 12.28 4.45 9.25
CA SER A 58 11.24 4.72 8.26
C SER A 58 10.22 5.70 8.82
N SER A 59 9.64 6.51 7.94
CA SER A 59 8.49 7.36 8.25
C SER A 59 7.17 6.74 7.82
N ALA A 60 7.18 5.46 7.42
CA ALA A 60 6.02 4.78 6.90
C ALA A 60 4.85 4.80 7.90
N ALA A 61 3.67 5.16 7.40
CA ALA A 61 2.43 5.19 8.19
C ALA A 61 1.21 4.86 7.34
N GLY A 62 0.16 4.44 8.03
CA GLY A 62 -1.15 4.15 7.46
C GLY A 62 -1.23 2.79 6.77
N ALA A 63 -2.40 2.54 6.18
CA ALA A 63 -2.75 1.26 5.60
C ALA A 63 -1.81 0.88 4.45
N TYR A 64 -1.25 1.86 3.76
CA TYR A 64 -0.35 1.65 2.63
C TYR A 64 1.10 2.05 2.93
N GLN A 65 1.43 2.23 4.22
CA GLN A 65 2.79 2.52 4.71
C GLN A 65 3.47 3.67 3.95
N PHE A 66 2.73 4.76 3.68
CA PHE A 66 3.25 5.93 2.97
C PHE A 66 4.45 6.52 3.72
N LEU A 67 5.53 6.81 3.00
CA LEU A 67 6.61 7.64 3.53
C LEU A 67 6.16 9.10 3.57
N LYS A 68 6.67 9.88 4.54
CA LYS A 68 6.41 11.33 4.66
C LYS A 68 6.49 12.04 3.31
N ARG A 69 7.58 11.84 2.56
CA ARG A 69 7.83 12.54 1.29
C ARG A 69 6.78 12.17 0.25
N THR A 70 6.48 10.88 0.09
CA THR A 70 5.48 10.39 -0.84
C THR A 70 4.10 10.94 -0.50
N TRP A 71 3.75 10.99 0.79
CA TRP A 71 2.50 11.60 1.25
C TRP A 71 2.43 13.09 0.94
N ASP A 72 3.46 13.86 1.29
CA ASP A 72 3.51 15.30 1.04
C ASP A 72 3.31 15.61 -0.47
N GLU A 73 3.94 14.83 -1.35
CA GLU A 73 3.83 14.98 -2.80
C GLU A 73 2.44 14.58 -3.35
N ILE A 74 1.85 13.49 -2.86
CA ILE A 74 0.55 12.99 -3.36
C ILE A 74 -0.62 13.80 -2.83
N ALA A 75 -0.59 14.18 -1.55
CA ALA A 75 -1.64 14.96 -0.91
C ALA A 75 -1.76 16.33 -1.58
N MET A 76 -0.63 16.99 -1.86
CA MET A 76 -0.61 18.24 -2.62
C MET A 76 -1.16 18.07 -4.05
N ARG A 77 -0.78 16.99 -4.74
CA ARG A 77 -1.22 16.75 -6.13
C ARG A 77 -2.72 16.52 -6.26
N LEU A 78 -3.30 15.84 -5.27
CA LEU A 78 -4.71 15.46 -5.26
C LEU A 78 -5.59 16.39 -4.41
N ASP A 79 -5.00 17.43 -3.79
CA ASP A 79 -5.67 18.31 -2.83
C ASP A 79 -6.36 17.52 -1.70
N LEU A 80 -5.65 16.53 -1.13
CA LEU A 80 -6.19 15.72 -0.04
C LEU A 80 -6.24 16.53 1.25
N PRO A 81 -7.40 16.60 1.94
CA PRO A 81 -7.58 17.47 3.10
C PRO A 81 -6.97 16.91 4.39
N ASP A 82 -6.69 15.61 4.42
CA ASP A 82 -6.32 14.87 5.62
C ASP A 82 -5.66 13.52 5.27
N PHE A 83 -5.25 12.77 6.28
CA PHE A 83 -4.74 11.40 6.17
C PHE A 83 -5.79 10.34 6.55
N SER A 84 -7.08 10.63 6.37
CA SER A 84 -8.18 9.70 6.66
C SER A 84 -8.10 8.43 5.80
N PRO A 85 -8.81 7.34 6.17
CA PRO A 85 -8.83 6.13 5.36
C PRO A 85 -9.16 6.38 3.87
N LYS A 86 -10.14 7.25 3.61
CA LYS A 86 -10.53 7.63 2.24
C LYS A 86 -9.39 8.33 1.48
N SER A 87 -8.69 9.26 2.15
CA SER A 87 -7.55 9.97 1.54
C SER A 87 -6.36 9.04 1.31
N GLN A 88 -6.12 8.09 2.21
CA GLN A 88 -5.10 7.05 2.04
C GLN A 88 -5.43 6.13 0.85
N ASP A 89 -6.68 5.68 0.70
CA ASP A 89 -7.11 4.85 -0.42
C ASP A 89 -6.96 5.61 -1.76
N ALA A 90 -7.37 6.88 -1.80
CA ALA A 90 -7.22 7.73 -2.99
C ALA A 90 -5.75 7.94 -3.37
N ALA A 91 -4.88 8.21 -2.39
CA ALA A 91 -3.45 8.33 -2.63
C ALA A 91 -2.83 7.03 -3.15
N ALA A 92 -3.23 5.87 -2.62
CA ALA A 92 -2.73 4.57 -3.07
C ALA A 92 -3.15 4.27 -4.51
N LEU A 93 -4.42 4.53 -4.86
CA LEU A 93 -4.91 4.41 -6.24
C LEU A 93 -4.17 5.33 -7.20
N GLU A 94 -3.84 6.56 -6.79
CA GLU A 94 -3.06 7.47 -7.63
C GLU A 94 -1.62 7.00 -7.81
N LEU A 95 -0.98 6.41 -6.79
CA LEU A 95 0.35 5.80 -6.97
C LEU A 95 0.29 4.62 -7.95
N ILE A 96 -0.74 3.78 -7.87
CA ILE A 96 -0.99 2.68 -8.82
C ILE A 96 -1.19 3.24 -10.24
N ARG A 97 -1.96 4.32 -10.38
CA ARG A 97 -2.18 5.00 -11.67
C ARG A 97 -0.90 5.61 -12.23
N ALA A 98 -0.12 6.31 -11.40
CA ALA A 98 1.13 6.93 -11.78
C ALA A 98 2.20 5.91 -12.20
N ALA A 99 2.16 4.70 -11.63
CA ALA A 99 2.97 3.55 -12.05
C ALA A 99 2.48 2.88 -13.36
N GLY A 100 1.39 3.36 -13.95
CA GLY A 100 0.79 2.76 -15.15
C GLY A 100 0.15 1.40 -14.92
N ALA A 101 -0.22 1.08 -13.68
CA ALA A 101 -0.76 -0.21 -13.27
C ALA A 101 -2.30 -0.21 -13.10
N LEU A 102 -2.94 0.96 -13.02
CA LEU A 102 -4.38 1.03 -12.74
C LEU A 102 -5.22 0.32 -13.82
N GLY A 103 -4.87 0.47 -15.10
CA GLY A 103 -5.54 -0.24 -16.19
C GLY A 103 -5.36 -1.76 -16.11
N ASP A 104 -4.21 -2.23 -15.63
CA ASP A 104 -3.97 -3.67 -15.43
C ASP A 104 -4.80 -4.21 -14.27
N VAL A 105 -4.91 -3.44 -13.16
CA VAL A 105 -5.81 -3.77 -12.05
C VAL A 105 -7.25 -3.86 -12.55
N ASP A 106 -7.71 -2.86 -13.31
CA ASP A 106 -9.07 -2.83 -13.86
C ASP A 106 -9.33 -4.06 -14.75
N ALA A 107 -8.34 -4.45 -15.57
CA ALA A 107 -8.40 -5.60 -16.47
C ALA A 107 -8.18 -6.96 -15.77
N GLY A 108 -7.82 -6.99 -14.48
CA GLY A 108 -7.51 -8.25 -13.77
C GLY A 108 -6.14 -8.84 -14.13
N GLN A 109 -5.25 -8.06 -14.75
CA GLN A 109 -3.87 -8.42 -15.10
C GLN A 109 -2.96 -8.35 -13.86
N PHE A 110 -3.28 -9.16 -12.86
CA PHE A 110 -2.76 -9.04 -11.49
C PHE A 110 -1.23 -9.07 -11.41
N ALA A 111 -0.58 -10.06 -12.01
CA ALA A 111 0.88 -10.21 -11.93
C ALA A 111 1.62 -9.02 -12.56
N LEU A 112 1.09 -8.49 -13.68
CA LEU A 112 1.63 -7.30 -14.34
C LEU A 112 1.46 -6.05 -13.46
N ALA A 113 0.27 -5.88 -12.86
CA ALA A 113 0.00 -4.78 -11.95
C ALA A 113 0.96 -4.80 -10.74
N VAL A 114 1.10 -5.95 -10.07
CA VAL A 114 2.04 -6.13 -8.93
C VAL A 114 3.47 -5.81 -9.36
N HIS A 115 3.89 -6.30 -10.52
CA HIS A 115 5.22 -6.02 -11.03
C HIS A 115 5.45 -4.52 -11.21
N LYS A 116 4.51 -3.78 -11.80
CA LYS A 116 4.65 -2.33 -12.04
C LYS A 116 4.76 -1.52 -10.74
N VAL A 117 4.06 -1.94 -9.67
CA VAL A 117 4.03 -1.20 -8.41
C VAL A 117 5.06 -1.65 -7.37
N ARG A 118 5.84 -2.71 -7.63
CA ARG A 118 6.77 -3.31 -6.66
C ARG A 118 7.79 -2.35 -6.03
N ARG A 119 8.11 -1.23 -6.70
CA ARG A 119 9.05 -0.21 -6.17
C ARG A 119 8.39 0.87 -5.32
N ILE A 120 7.07 0.82 -5.18
CA ILE A 120 6.32 1.73 -4.29
C ILE A 120 6.25 1.14 -2.88
N TRP A 121 6.00 -0.16 -2.79
CA TRP A 121 5.81 -0.90 -1.54
C TRP A 121 6.93 -1.92 -1.35
N ALA A 122 7.72 -1.74 -0.29
CA ALA A 122 8.93 -2.52 -0.05
C ALA A 122 8.64 -4.00 0.25
N SER A 123 7.43 -4.32 0.68
CA SER A 123 6.99 -5.69 0.96
C SER A 123 6.66 -6.51 -0.29
N LEU A 124 6.52 -5.88 -1.46
CA LEU A 124 6.15 -6.57 -2.68
C LEU A 124 7.32 -7.35 -3.30
N PRO A 125 7.07 -8.45 -4.02
CA PRO A 125 8.11 -9.24 -4.66
C PRO A 125 8.86 -8.44 -5.73
N GLY A 126 10.19 -8.53 -5.72
CA GLY A 126 11.11 -7.83 -6.61
C GLY A 126 11.26 -6.34 -6.31
N ALA A 127 10.90 -5.89 -5.11
CA ALA A 127 11.04 -4.50 -4.68
C ALA A 127 12.52 -4.11 -4.50
N GLY A 128 13.36 -5.04 -4.03
CA GLY A 128 14.82 -4.88 -3.99
C GLY A 128 15.33 -4.01 -2.83
N TYR A 129 14.52 -3.78 -1.80
CA TYR A 129 14.89 -2.98 -0.62
C TYR A 129 15.72 -3.76 0.42
N GLY A 130 15.97 -5.05 0.20
CA GLY A 130 16.64 -5.91 1.17
C GLY A 130 15.81 -6.18 2.45
N GLN A 131 14.52 -5.86 2.40
CA GLN A 131 13.52 -6.22 3.40
C GLN A 131 12.83 -7.54 3.00
N PRO A 132 12.15 -8.25 3.92
CA PRO A 132 11.37 -9.43 3.56
C PRO A 132 10.29 -9.08 2.53
N GLU A 133 10.29 -9.78 1.40
CA GLU A 133 9.30 -9.65 0.33
C GLU A 133 8.25 -10.78 0.44
N GLN A 134 7.00 -10.51 0.08
CA GLN A 134 5.91 -11.48 0.07
C GLN A 134 5.96 -12.39 -1.15
N ASN A 135 5.41 -13.61 -1.03
CA ASN A 135 5.21 -14.49 -2.18
C ASN A 135 4.05 -13.99 -3.04
N LEU A 136 4.25 -13.89 -4.36
CA LEU A 136 3.22 -13.50 -5.33
C LEU A 136 1.95 -14.37 -5.22
N GLU A 137 2.07 -15.65 -4.92
CA GLU A 137 0.93 -16.57 -4.73
C GLU A 137 0.08 -16.18 -3.50
N GLN A 138 0.72 -15.74 -2.42
CA GLN A 138 0.01 -15.27 -1.22
C GLN A 138 -0.73 -13.96 -1.50
N LEU A 139 -0.09 -13.05 -2.24
CA LEU A 139 -0.73 -11.80 -2.68
C LEU A 139 -1.91 -12.09 -3.61
N GLN A 140 -1.77 -13.06 -4.50
CA GLN A 140 -2.84 -13.50 -5.38
C GLN A 140 -4.02 -14.06 -4.59
N ALA A 141 -3.76 -14.91 -3.60
CA ALA A 141 -4.80 -15.46 -2.73
C ALA A 141 -5.54 -14.35 -1.97
N ALA A 142 -4.82 -13.36 -1.44
CA ALA A 142 -5.42 -12.20 -0.76
C ALA A 142 -6.29 -11.36 -1.72
N TYR A 143 -5.81 -11.10 -2.93
CA TYR A 143 -6.55 -10.39 -3.97
C TYR A 143 -7.85 -11.11 -4.36
N GLN A 144 -7.78 -12.43 -4.59
CA GLN A 144 -8.96 -13.22 -4.95
C GLN A 144 -9.95 -13.35 -3.78
N ALA A 145 -9.46 -13.53 -2.56
CA ALA A 145 -10.30 -13.58 -1.35
C ALA A 145 -11.06 -12.26 -1.11
N ALA A 146 -10.47 -11.13 -1.52
CA ALA A 146 -11.11 -9.81 -1.49
C ALA A 146 -12.09 -9.57 -2.66
N GLY A 147 -12.30 -10.56 -3.54
CA GLY A 147 -13.24 -10.49 -4.66
C GLY A 147 -12.63 -10.00 -5.99
N GLY A 148 -11.31 -9.86 -6.04
CA GLY A 148 -10.57 -9.54 -7.26
C GLY A 148 -10.61 -10.69 -8.26
N VAL A 149 -10.79 -10.36 -9.54
CA VAL A 149 -10.77 -11.34 -10.64
C VAL A 149 -9.43 -11.25 -11.37
N ILE A 150 -8.88 -12.40 -11.70
CA ILE A 150 -7.66 -12.53 -12.50
C ILE A 150 -8.07 -12.94 -13.90
N ASN A 151 -7.64 -12.15 -14.88
CA ASN A 151 -7.74 -12.50 -16.28
C ASN A 151 -6.31 -12.78 -16.77
N GLY A 152 -6.15 -13.90 -17.48
CA GLY A 152 -4.84 -14.37 -17.95
C GLY A 152 -4.17 -13.46 -18.95
#